data_AF-A0A1Q9LM97-F1
#
_entry.id   AF-A0A1Q9LM97-F1
#
_cell.length_a   1.000
_cell.length_b   1.000
_cell.length_c   1.000
_cell.angle_alpha   90.00
_cell.angle_beta   90.00
_cell.angle_gamma   90.00
#
_symmetry.space_group_name_H-M   'P 1'
#
loop_
_entity.id
_entity.type
_entity.pdbx_description
1 polymer ?
#
loop_
_entity_poly.entity_id
_entity_poly.type
_entity_poly.pdbx_seq_one_letter_code
_entity_poly.pdbx_strand_id
1 'polypeptide(L)'
;MKRTWIGLALAASAVAAFAVAGTTPVAEAHHGDVVGGIAAAVRDANSRGTAAAVSFFDRVSGQYADNGDLAKAHFGSASVVKVFIADDLFYRSWRGEVGMSDFDWQQVDVMLRSSDDAAASRFWSRLGGPAIVDRIKARYRLNQIMPPISARWWGLTRLTSFDMSLYYARMINGEGGLPGWLANGLLERMAAFTDRGTDGFYQRHGIPDGLPGESPKAVKQGWMCCQYGLRTINTTGVVGPERRFIIVVFAHDQATGSTYQHTQESVTRIVQRMFPGGRVPRPAEHNPFGAVDAVAVDPTRMRFQVSGWAIDPDTAAPITAHMSVGGMRFNLGPAAGSRPDLVRFWPWAGPNHGFTGGGPMPGGTWDVCGFAINAGPGEGDPQVGCKRVTAPQRPFGSLDGITPVAGGVRVWGWVTESELAGGPSPAHLYVDGRAYDLGWALVNRPDLAWTYGAWGTAHGFDKVMPVAAGTHQVCVRGVDLRTVVGDNELGCRTVVVP
;
A
#
# COMPACT_ATOMS: atom_id res chain seq x y z
N MET A 1 -70.86 41.23 -32.91
CA MET A 1 -71.35 40.15 -33.79
C MET A 1 -70.24 39.12 -33.99
N LYS A 2 -70.45 37.94 -33.38
CA LYS A 2 -70.07 36.59 -33.82
C LYS A 2 -69.18 36.47 -35.08
N ARG A 3 -68.00 35.85 -34.95
CA ARG A 3 -67.55 34.79 -35.87
C ARG A 3 -66.41 33.94 -35.28
N THR A 4 -66.72 32.65 -35.25
CA THR A 4 -65.91 31.47 -34.94
C THR A 4 -64.60 31.40 -35.72
N TRP A 5 -63.52 30.95 -35.07
CA TRP A 5 -62.39 30.29 -35.73
C TRP A 5 -61.94 29.07 -34.93
N ILE A 6 -61.64 28.03 -35.70
CA ILE A 6 -61.43 26.63 -35.38
C ILE A 6 -60.21 26.43 -34.47
N GLY A 7 -60.41 25.75 -33.34
CA GLY A 7 -59.33 25.31 -32.44
C GLY A 7 -58.90 23.89 -32.77
N LEU A 8 -57.67 23.75 -33.27
CA LEU A 8 -56.97 22.47 -33.41
C LEU A 8 -56.79 21.82 -32.03
N ALA A 9 -57.16 20.54 -31.93
CA ALA A 9 -56.89 19.72 -30.76
C ALA A 9 -55.40 19.35 -30.69
N LEU A 10 -54.73 19.79 -29.62
CA LEU A 10 -53.42 19.28 -29.18
C LEU A 10 -53.66 18.40 -27.96
N ALA A 11 -53.41 17.11 -28.11
CA ALA A 11 -53.45 16.13 -27.04
C ALA A 11 -52.34 16.44 -26.01
N ALA A 12 -52.73 16.68 -24.76
CA ALA A 12 -51.82 16.81 -23.64
C ALA A 12 -51.39 15.41 -23.17
N SER A 13 -50.14 15.03 -23.45
CA SER A 13 -49.50 13.87 -22.84
C SER A 13 -49.10 14.21 -21.41
N ALA A 14 -49.71 13.53 -20.43
CA ALA A 14 -49.31 13.60 -19.03
C ALA A 14 -47.91 13.00 -18.85
N VAL A 15 -46.93 13.81 -18.44
CA VAL A 15 -45.63 13.32 -17.97
C VAL A 15 -45.78 13.01 -16.48
N ALA A 16 -45.83 11.72 -16.14
CA ALA A 16 -45.67 11.28 -14.77
C ALA A 16 -44.21 11.53 -14.35
N ALA A 17 -44.01 12.41 -13.37
CA ALA A 17 -42.74 12.60 -12.71
C ALA A 17 -42.41 11.33 -11.91
N PHE A 18 -41.50 10.51 -12.40
CA PHE A 18 -40.87 9.47 -11.59
C PHE A 18 -39.95 10.16 -10.58
N ALA A 19 -40.29 10.07 -9.30
CA ALA A 19 -39.38 10.37 -8.22
C ALA A 19 -38.20 9.40 -8.31
N VAL A 20 -37.02 9.91 -8.63
CA VAL A 20 -35.77 9.16 -8.53
C VAL A 20 -35.54 8.94 -7.04
N ALA A 21 -35.66 7.68 -6.59
CA ALA A 21 -35.22 7.28 -5.26
C ALA A 21 -33.74 7.66 -5.14
N GLY A 22 -33.42 8.56 -4.21
CA GLY A 22 -32.05 9.00 -3.96
C GLY A 22 -31.21 7.82 -3.52
N THR A 23 -30.22 7.46 -4.34
CA THR A 23 -29.09 6.66 -3.89
C THR A 23 -28.36 7.48 -2.84
N THR A 24 -28.41 7.08 -1.57
CA THR A 24 -27.49 7.61 -0.55
C THR A 24 -26.06 7.49 -1.10
N PRO A 25 -25.25 8.56 -1.09
CA PRO A 25 -23.84 8.49 -1.47
C PRO A 25 -23.17 7.28 -0.80
N VAL A 26 -22.42 6.48 -1.57
CA VAL A 26 -21.82 5.23 -1.08
C VAL A 26 -20.85 5.48 0.09
N ALA A 27 -20.20 6.65 0.13
CA ALA A 27 -19.47 7.14 1.31
C ALA A 27 -20.33 7.22 2.59
N GLU A 28 -21.60 7.64 2.52
CA GLU A 28 -22.52 7.63 3.67
C GLU A 28 -22.92 6.20 4.06
N ALA A 29 -23.00 5.27 3.10
CA ALA A 29 -23.26 3.86 3.37
C ALA A 29 -22.06 3.18 4.06
N HIS A 30 -20.82 3.42 3.61
CA HIS A 30 -19.61 2.94 4.27
C HIS A 30 -19.46 3.51 5.69
N HIS A 31 -19.78 4.79 5.89
CA HIS A 31 -19.81 5.39 7.23
C HIS A 31 -20.87 4.71 8.11
N GLY A 32 -22.07 4.52 7.57
CA GLY A 32 -23.18 3.83 8.24
C GLY A 32 -22.81 2.40 8.66
N ASP A 33 -22.10 1.66 7.81
CA ASP A 33 -21.60 0.32 8.12
C ASP A 33 -20.60 0.34 9.28
N VAL A 34 -19.67 1.30 9.30
CA VAL A 34 -18.71 1.45 10.41
C VAL A 34 -19.42 1.84 11.71
N VAL A 35 -20.36 2.78 11.68
CA VAL A 35 -21.17 3.17 12.85
C VAL A 35 -21.97 1.97 13.38
N GLY A 36 -22.63 1.22 12.49
CA GLY A 36 -23.35 -0.01 12.82
C GLY A 36 -22.44 -1.08 13.43
N GLY A 37 -21.23 -1.24 12.86
CA GLY A 37 -20.18 -2.14 13.33
C GLY A 37 -19.68 -1.78 14.73
N ILE A 38 -19.41 -0.49 15.02
CA ILE A 38 -19.04 -0.01 16.36
C ILE A 38 -20.15 -0.32 17.36
N ALA A 39 -21.40 -0.01 17.03
CA ALA A 39 -22.52 -0.27 17.93
C ALA A 39 -22.69 -1.78 18.22
N ALA A 40 -22.52 -2.63 17.21
CA ALA A 40 -22.57 -4.09 17.39
C ALA A 40 -21.39 -4.62 18.23
N ALA A 41 -20.17 -4.12 17.97
CA ALA A 41 -18.96 -4.47 18.70
C ALA A 41 -19.06 -4.13 20.19
N VAL A 42 -19.54 -2.92 20.51
CA VAL A 42 -19.71 -2.48 21.91
C VAL A 42 -20.81 -3.25 22.62
N ARG A 43 -21.91 -3.62 21.93
CA ARG A 43 -22.93 -4.51 22.50
C ARG A 43 -22.36 -5.91 22.84
N ASP A 44 -21.52 -6.48 21.97
CA ASP A 44 -20.84 -7.76 22.22
C ASP A 44 -19.85 -7.67 23.39
N ALA A 45 -19.10 -6.57 23.50
CA ALA A 45 -18.21 -6.33 24.63
C ALA A 45 -18.97 -6.19 25.96
N ASN A 46 -20.05 -5.40 25.98
CA ASN A 46 -20.88 -5.20 27.17
C ASN A 46 -21.54 -6.50 27.64
N SER A 47 -22.00 -7.37 26.73
CA SER A 47 -22.57 -8.68 27.11
C SER A 47 -21.53 -9.64 27.70
N ARG A 48 -20.24 -9.39 27.47
CA ARG A 48 -19.09 -10.08 28.08
C ARG A 48 -18.57 -9.39 29.35
N GLY A 49 -19.22 -8.32 29.81
CA GLY A 49 -18.79 -7.55 30.99
C GLY A 49 -17.61 -6.61 30.75
N THR A 50 -17.29 -6.30 29.49
CA THR A 50 -16.21 -5.39 29.11
C THR A 50 -16.77 -4.03 28.69
N ALA A 51 -16.40 -2.99 29.44
CA ALA A 51 -16.72 -1.61 29.07
C ALA A 51 -15.64 -1.08 28.11
N ALA A 52 -16.06 -0.47 27.00
CA ALA A 52 -15.14 0.03 25.98
C ALA A 52 -15.55 1.41 25.45
N ALA A 53 -14.57 2.28 25.26
CA ALA A 53 -14.64 3.47 24.43
C ALA A 53 -13.99 3.17 23.08
N VAL A 54 -14.73 3.40 22.00
CA VAL A 54 -14.32 3.03 20.64
C VAL A 54 -14.48 4.22 19.73
N SER A 55 -13.46 4.51 18.94
CA SER A 55 -13.55 5.47 17.84
C SER A 55 -12.79 5.00 16.62
N PHE A 56 -13.29 5.42 15.47
CA PHE A 56 -12.72 5.22 14.15
C PHE A 56 -12.66 6.57 13.45
N PHE A 57 -11.54 6.85 12.79
CA PHE A 57 -11.39 8.03 11.95
C PHE A 57 -10.73 7.67 10.62
N ASP A 58 -11.40 7.99 9.53
CA ASP A 58 -10.82 7.97 8.19
C ASP A 58 -10.27 9.36 7.89
N ARG A 59 -8.93 9.47 7.86
CA ARG A 59 -8.23 10.74 7.63
C ARG A 59 -8.44 11.32 6.24
N VAL A 60 -8.81 10.50 5.25
CA VAL A 60 -8.95 10.94 3.86
C VAL A 60 -10.36 11.49 3.62
N SER A 61 -11.39 10.74 4.02
CA SER A 61 -12.78 11.21 3.87
C SER A 61 -13.20 12.20 4.97
N GLY A 62 -12.44 12.28 6.07
CA GLY A 62 -12.80 13.05 7.26
C GLY A 62 -13.91 12.41 8.10
N GLN A 63 -14.33 11.19 7.76
CA GLN A 63 -15.39 10.49 8.47
C GLN A 63 -14.91 10.02 9.84
N TYR A 64 -15.66 10.42 10.86
CA TYR A 64 -15.46 10.02 12.25
C TYR A 64 -16.68 9.24 12.75
N ALA A 65 -16.44 8.14 13.46
CA ALA A 65 -17.49 7.34 14.09
C ALA A 65 -17.03 6.89 15.48
N ASP A 66 -17.94 6.90 16.46
CA ASP A 66 -17.66 6.45 17.82
C ASP A 66 -18.89 5.85 18.50
N ASN A 67 -18.73 5.45 19.76
CA ASN A 67 -19.81 4.90 20.58
C ASN A 67 -20.43 5.92 21.57
N GLY A 68 -20.46 7.21 21.21
CA GLY A 68 -21.14 8.25 21.95
C GLY A 68 -20.37 8.73 23.19
N ASP A 69 -21.07 8.94 24.30
CA ASP A 69 -20.49 9.56 25.51
C ASP A 69 -19.28 8.80 26.07
N LEU A 70 -19.23 7.48 25.91
CA LEU A 70 -18.08 6.68 26.33
C LEU A 70 -16.81 7.05 25.55
N ALA A 71 -16.91 7.47 24.30
CA ALA A 71 -15.75 7.93 23.51
C ALA A 71 -15.08 9.18 24.08
N LYS A 72 -15.82 9.94 24.89
CA LYS A 72 -15.37 11.15 25.61
C LYS A 72 -15.09 10.88 27.10
N ALA A 73 -15.31 9.67 27.57
CA ALA A 73 -15.01 9.27 28.94
C ALA A 73 -13.52 8.98 29.13
N HIS A 74 -13.01 9.19 30.35
CA HIS A 74 -11.61 8.96 30.68
C HIS A 74 -11.31 7.50 30.96
N PHE A 75 -10.34 6.96 30.23
CA PHE A 75 -9.73 5.66 30.49
C PHE A 75 -8.26 5.86 30.89
N GLY A 76 -7.75 4.98 31.74
CA GLY A 76 -6.32 4.90 31.99
C GLY A 76 -5.59 4.52 30.71
N SER A 77 -4.57 5.28 30.33
CA SER A 77 -3.82 5.06 29.10
C SER A 77 -3.11 3.71 29.09
N ALA A 78 -2.73 3.23 30.28
CA ALA A 78 -1.70 2.21 30.42
C ALA A 78 -0.49 2.61 29.54
N SER A 79 0.09 1.65 28.81
CA SER A 79 1.24 1.90 27.93
C SER A 79 0.97 2.76 26.68
N VAL A 80 -0.28 3.19 26.41
CA VAL A 80 -0.56 4.06 25.25
C VAL A 80 0.12 5.43 25.40
N VAL A 81 0.27 5.97 26.62
CA VAL A 81 0.94 7.27 26.86
C VAL A 81 2.39 7.30 26.37
N LYS A 82 3.04 6.14 26.15
CA LYS A 82 4.41 6.09 25.62
C LYS A 82 4.55 6.78 24.26
N VAL A 83 3.46 6.89 23.48
CA VAL A 83 3.46 7.68 22.24
C VAL A 83 3.62 9.18 22.51
N PHE A 84 3.00 9.70 23.59
CA PHE A 84 3.15 11.10 24.01
C PHE A 84 4.55 11.39 24.56
N ILE A 85 5.12 10.43 25.30
CA ILE A 85 6.50 10.52 25.79
C ILE A 85 7.48 10.62 24.62
N ALA A 86 7.32 9.75 23.61
CA ALA A 86 8.17 9.76 22.42
C ALA A 86 8.01 11.03 21.58
N ASP A 87 6.76 11.48 21.35
CA ASP A 87 6.49 12.72 20.61
C ASP A 87 7.12 13.94 21.30
N ASP A 88 6.90 14.12 22.60
CA ASP A 88 7.46 15.24 23.35
C ASP A 88 9.00 15.20 23.36
N LEU A 89 9.59 14.00 23.52
CA LEU A 89 11.04 13.82 23.43
C LEU A 89 11.57 14.23 22.05
N PHE A 90 10.96 13.76 20.97
CA PHE A 90 11.39 14.04 19.60
C PHE A 90 11.27 15.52 19.27
N TYR A 91 10.14 16.14 19.61
CA TYR A 91 9.92 17.56 19.35
C TYR A 91 10.91 18.46 20.10
N ARG A 92 11.13 18.18 21.39
CA ARG A 92 12.06 18.96 22.21
C ARG A 92 13.51 18.72 21.84
N SER A 93 13.85 17.50 21.43
CA SER A 93 15.17 17.17 20.88
C SER A 93 15.45 17.91 19.57
N TRP A 94 14.48 17.91 18.65
CA TRP A 94 14.59 18.65 17.39
C TRP A 94 14.76 20.16 17.60
N ARG A 95 14.13 20.73 18.63
CA ARG A 95 14.32 22.13 19.03
C ARG A 95 15.60 22.41 19.82
N GLY A 96 16.43 21.40 20.08
CA GLY A 96 17.66 21.54 20.86
C GLY A 96 17.45 21.73 22.37
N GLU A 97 16.24 21.48 22.89
CA GLU A 97 15.94 21.63 24.31
C GLU A 97 16.35 20.41 25.15
N VAL A 98 16.42 19.25 24.51
CA VAL A 98 16.75 17.97 25.17
C VAL A 98 17.73 17.21 24.27
N GLY A 99 18.91 16.86 24.79
CA GLY A 99 19.83 15.99 24.05
C GLY A 99 19.32 14.55 23.99
N MET A 100 19.61 13.87 22.87
CA MET A 100 19.39 12.42 22.69
C MET A 100 20.71 11.71 22.38
N SER A 101 21.08 10.76 23.23
CA SER A 101 22.21 9.85 22.97
C SER A 101 21.78 8.62 22.15
N ASP A 102 22.73 7.84 21.66
CA ASP A 102 22.45 6.56 20.99
C ASP A 102 21.67 5.60 21.90
N PHE A 103 21.98 5.60 23.20
CA PHE A 103 21.22 4.85 24.19
C PHE A 103 19.78 5.34 24.29
N ASP A 104 19.54 6.66 24.26
CA ASP A 104 18.17 7.19 24.25
C ASP A 104 17.39 6.70 23.03
N TRP A 105 18.01 6.68 21.86
CA TRP A 105 17.39 6.15 20.66
C TRP A 105 17.01 4.67 20.82
N GLN A 106 17.90 3.84 21.37
CA GLN A 106 17.61 2.43 21.69
C GLN A 106 16.47 2.28 22.71
N GLN A 107 16.40 3.16 23.71
CA GLN A 107 15.35 3.13 24.73
C GLN A 107 13.98 3.52 24.15
N VAL A 108 13.90 4.55 23.30
CA VAL A 108 12.63 4.90 22.62
C VAL A 108 12.15 3.77 21.73
N ASP A 109 13.10 3.13 21.06
CA ASP A 109 12.86 2.03 20.15
C ASP A 109 12.16 0.85 20.86
N VAL A 110 12.75 0.33 21.93
CA VAL A 110 12.15 -0.74 22.75
C VAL A 110 10.89 -0.30 23.51
N MET A 111 10.80 0.97 23.92
CA MET A 111 9.62 1.54 24.55
C MET A 111 8.39 1.50 23.63
N LEU A 112 8.56 1.82 22.35
CA LEU A 112 7.45 1.84 21.40
C LEU A 112 7.14 0.44 20.87
N ARG A 113 8.15 -0.33 20.45
CA ARG A 113 7.90 -1.64 19.82
C ARG A 113 7.53 -2.76 20.80
N SER A 114 8.13 -2.77 21.98
CA SER A 114 7.99 -3.84 22.98
C SER A 114 7.49 -3.31 24.31
N SER A 115 7.00 -2.07 24.34
CA SER A 115 6.33 -1.49 25.50
C SER A 115 7.19 -1.45 26.77
N ASP A 116 8.49 -1.22 26.66
CA ASP A 116 9.37 -1.23 27.84
C ASP A 116 9.04 -0.15 28.90
N ASP A 117 8.89 -0.58 30.15
CA ASP A 117 8.49 0.27 31.27
C ASP A 117 9.66 1.05 31.89
N ALA A 118 10.87 0.50 31.86
CA ALA A 118 12.06 1.17 32.38
C ALA A 118 12.42 2.37 31.51
N ALA A 119 12.38 2.19 30.18
CA ALA A 119 12.54 3.26 29.20
C ALA A 119 11.48 4.35 29.37
N ALA A 120 10.19 3.97 29.49
CA ALA A 120 9.11 4.93 29.69
C ALA A 120 9.23 5.71 30.99
N SER A 121 9.54 5.04 32.11
CA SER A 121 9.69 5.67 33.41
C SER A 121 10.87 6.64 33.43
N ARG A 122 11.98 6.28 32.74
CA ARG A 122 13.13 7.15 32.56
C ARG A 122 12.76 8.43 31.82
N PHE A 123 12.12 8.32 30.65
CA PHE A 123 11.76 9.50 29.86
C PHE A 123 10.66 10.32 30.53
N TRP A 124 9.67 9.67 31.16
CA TRP A 124 8.65 10.36 31.94
C TRP A 124 9.26 11.23 33.03
N SER A 125 10.15 10.66 33.86
CA SER A 125 10.84 11.42 34.92
C SER A 125 11.69 12.55 34.33
N ARG A 126 12.50 12.25 33.31
CA ARG A 126 13.43 13.21 32.68
C ARG A 126 12.73 14.39 32.03
N LEU A 127 11.55 14.19 31.46
CA LEU A 127 10.82 15.21 30.68
C LEU A 127 9.78 15.98 31.52
N GLY A 128 9.79 15.84 32.85
CA GLY A 128 8.91 16.59 33.75
C GLY A 128 7.55 15.93 34.01
N GLY A 129 7.45 14.62 33.76
CA GLY A 129 6.32 13.77 34.11
C GLY A 129 4.99 14.28 33.54
N PRO A 130 3.99 14.60 34.38
CA PRO A 130 2.69 15.13 33.95
C PRO A 130 2.74 16.28 32.93
N ALA A 131 3.78 17.13 32.98
CA ALA A 131 3.92 18.25 32.06
C ALA A 131 4.05 17.83 30.58
N ILE A 132 4.42 16.57 30.31
CA ILE A 132 4.37 15.98 28.95
C ILE A 132 2.94 16.03 28.41
N VAL A 133 1.96 15.66 29.24
CA VAL A 133 0.54 15.61 28.85
C VAL A 133 0.03 17.01 28.54
N ASP A 134 0.39 18.01 29.35
CA ASP A 134 -0.01 19.40 29.12
C ASP A 134 0.60 19.97 27.83
N ARG A 135 1.87 19.66 27.53
CA ARG A 135 2.52 20.08 26.28
C ARG A 135 1.91 19.42 25.05
N ILE A 136 1.61 18.12 25.11
CA ILE A 136 0.91 17.40 24.03
C ILE A 136 -0.49 17.98 23.83
N LYS A 137 -1.21 18.20 24.93
CA LYS A 137 -2.53 18.83 24.92
C LYS A 137 -2.50 20.19 24.22
N ALA A 138 -1.53 21.03 24.56
CA ALA A 138 -1.36 22.35 23.95
C ALA A 138 -0.97 22.26 22.47
N ARG A 139 0.07 21.49 22.13
CA ARG A 139 0.58 21.35 20.75
C ARG A 139 -0.48 20.83 19.80
N TYR A 140 -1.22 19.81 20.23
CA TYR A 140 -2.24 19.18 19.40
C TYR A 140 -3.64 19.72 19.64
N ARG A 141 -3.82 20.79 20.43
CA ARG A 141 -5.11 21.44 20.73
C ARG A 141 -6.19 20.43 21.18
N LEU A 142 -5.79 19.53 22.07
CA LEU A 142 -6.65 18.50 22.66
C LEU A 142 -7.34 19.09 23.90
N ASN A 143 -8.55 18.63 24.23
CA ASN A 143 -9.34 19.29 25.28
C ASN A 143 -9.62 18.38 26.49
N GLN A 144 -9.65 17.07 26.28
CA GLN A 144 -10.14 16.10 27.24
C GLN A 144 -9.03 15.25 27.87
N ILE A 145 -7.84 15.14 27.29
CA ILE A 145 -6.74 14.42 27.97
C ILE A 145 -6.34 15.13 29.27
N MET A 146 -5.98 14.33 30.27
CA MET A 146 -5.54 14.82 31.58
C MET A 146 -4.34 14.02 32.12
N PRO A 147 -3.40 14.69 32.81
CA PRO A 147 -2.32 13.99 33.50
C PRO A 147 -2.86 13.03 34.56
N PRO A 148 -2.04 12.04 34.98
CA PRO A 148 -2.38 11.18 36.11
C PRO A 148 -2.47 12.01 37.39
N ILE A 149 -3.37 11.62 38.30
CA ILE A 149 -3.49 12.29 39.62
C ILE A 149 -2.17 12.20 40.39
N SER A 150 -1.50 11.05 40.30
CA SER A 150 -0.18 10.86 40.89
C SER A 150 0.89 10.92 39.81
N ALA A 151 1.80 11.88 39.94
CA ALA A 151 2.85 12.15 38.96
C ALA A 151 3.77 10.94 38.68
N ARG A 152 3.87 9.97 39.60
CA ARG A 152 4.71 8.77 39.42
C ARG A 152 4.09 7.72 38.48
N TRP A 153 2.77 7.75 38.27
CA TRP A 153 2.05 6.70 37.56
C TRP A 153 1.67 7.16 36.16
N TRP A 154 2.64 7.18 35.23
CA TRP A 154 2.40 7.59 33.84
C TRP A 154 1.26 6.80 33.18
N GLY A 155 1.09 5.52 33.49
CA GLY A 155 0.02 4.66 32.94
C GLY A 155 -1.40 5.05 33.37
N LEU A 156 -1.53 5.92 34.39
CA LEU A 156 -2.80 6.50 34.82
C LEU A 156 -3.11 7.84 34.14
N THR A 157 -2.37 8.19 33.08
CA THR A 157 -2.76 9.30 32.21
C THR A 157 -4.15 9.03 31.67
N ARG A 158 -5.04 10.01 31.77
CA ARG A 158 -6.45 9.85 31.44
C ARG A 158 -6.67 10.30 30.01
N LEU A 159 -7.04 9.36 29.14
CA LEU A 159 -7.28 9.58 27.72
C LEU A 159 -8.75 9.35 27.36
N THR A 160 -9.20 9.98 26.29
CA THR A 160 -10.49 9.69 25.65
C THR A 160 -10.22 9.16 24.24
N SER A 161 -11.08 8.29 23.71
CA SER A 161 -10.85 7.73 22.36
C SER A 161 -10.96 8.82 21.28
N PHE A 162 -11.83 9.80 21.51
CA PHE A 162 -11.94 11.01 20.69
C PHE A 162 -10.61 11.79 20.59
N ASP A 163 -10.03 12.20 21.72
CA ASP A 163 -8.79 12.98 21.69
C ASP A 163 -7.59 12.16 21.20
N MET A 164 -7.57 10.85 21.46
CA MET A 164 -6.52 9.99 20.93
C MET A 164 -6.59 9.88 19.40
N SER A 165 -7.81 9.85 18.84
CA SER A 165 -8.01 9.87 17.38
C SER A 165 -7.54 11.18 16.79
N LEU A 166 -7.89 12.29 17.45
CA LEU A 166 -7.47 13.63 17.05
C LEU A 166 -5.96 13.82 17.14
N TYR A 167 -5.32 13.28 18.19
CA TYR A 167 -3.87 13.28 18.32
C TYR A 167 -3.20 12.61 17.12
N TYR A 168 -3.61 11.38 16.76
CA TYR A 168 -3.00 10.68 15.62
C TYR A 168 -3.21 11.47 14.32
N ALA A 169 -4.42 11.98 14.08
CA ALA A 169 -4.72 12.74 12.87
C ALA A 169 -3.83 13.99 12.76
N ARG A 170 -3.76 14.77 13.85
CA ARG A 170 -3.00 16.03 13.91
C ARG A 170 -1.48 15.83 13.92
N MET A 171 -0.98 14.76 14.54
CA MET A 171 0.44 14.38 14.47
C MET A 171 0.85 14.06 13.04
N ILE A 172 0.07 13.26 12.32
CA ILE A 172 0.43 12.90 10.94
C ILE A 172 0.31 14.12 10.00
N ASN A 173 -0.65 15.01 10.26
CA ASN A 173 -0.82 16.25 9.50
C ASN A 173 0.18 17.35 9.90
N GLY A 174 1.05 17.12 10.89
CA GLY A 174 2.06 18.08 11.35
C GLY A 174 1.52 19.26 12.17
N GLU A 175 0.24 19.25 12.57
CA GLU A 175 -0.42 20.36 13.26
C GLU A 175 0.17 20.64 14.66
N GLY A 176 0.81 19.65 15.29
CA GLY A 176 1.53 19.81 16.56
C GLY A 176 2.99 20.22 16.41
N GLY A 177 3.44 20.53 15.20
CA GLY A 177 4.79 21.03 14.91
C GLY A 177 5.91 19.99 14.95
N LEU A 178 5.60 18.69 15.11
CA LEU A 178 6.59 17.63 14.97
C LEU A 178 6.94 17.46 13.48
N PRO A 179 8.22 17.53 13.07
CA PRO A 179 8.59 17.29 11.68
C PRO A 179 8.10 15.94 11.17
N GLY A 180 7.61 15.90 9.93
CA GLY A 180 6.99 14.71 9.35
C GLY A 180 7.89 13.46 9.36
N TRP A 181 9.21 13.63 9.21
CA TRP A 181 10.17 12.51 9.30
C TRP A 181 10.31 11.95 10.72
N LEU A 182 10.16 12.77 11.76
CA LEU A 182 10.13 12.31 13.17
C LEU A 182 8.81 11.64 13.51
N ALA A 183 7.68 12.19 13.05
CA ALA A 183 6.38 11.55 13.17
C ALA A 183 6.36 10.18 12.47
N ASN A 184 6.98 10.09 11.28
CA ASN A 184 7.15 8.83 10.57
C ASN A 184 8.04 7.85 11.31
N GLY A 185 9.17 8.30 11.86
CA GLY A 185 10.05 7.46 12.67
C GLY A 185 9.40 6.93 13.96
N LEU A 186 8.49 7.68 14.57
CA LEU A 186 7.67 7.23 15.70
C LEU A 186 6.73 6.09 15.26
N LEU A 187 6.00 6.32 14.16
CA LEU A 187 5.03 5.36 13.62
C LEU A 187 5.68 4.11 13.03
N GLU A 188 6.89 4.20 12.48
CA GLU A 188 7.69 3.03 12.04
C GLU A 188 8.05 2.12 13.21
N ARG A 189 8.42 2.69 14.37
CA ARG A 189 8.68 1.90 15.59
C ARG A 189 7.42 1.24 16.12
N MET A 190 6.28 1.94 16.04
CA MET A 190 4.97 1.35 16.33
C MET A 190 4.56 0.28 15.31
N ALA A 191 5.00 0.38 14.06
CA ALA A 191 4.77 -0.63 13.03
C ALA A 191 5.63 -1.88 13.23
N ALA A 192 6.78 -1.73 13.87
CA ALA A 192 7.67 -2.81 14.26
C ALA A 192 7.30 -3.46 15.61
N PHE A 193 6.04 -3.33 16.06
CA PHE A 193 5.57 -3.91 17.33
C PHE A 193 5.87 -5.41 17.42
N THR A 194 6.28 -5.86 18.59
CA THR A 194 6.61 -7.28 18.84
C THR A 194 5.39 -8.05 19.35
N ASP A 195 5.35 -9.36 19.15
CA ASP A 195 4.23 -10.19 19.62
C ASP A 195 4.05 -10.15 21.16
N ARG A 196 5.15 -9.92 21.88
CA ARG A 196 5.19 -9.77 23.34
C ARG A 196 5.97 -8.53 23.74
N GLY A 197 5.58 -7.92 24.86
CA GLY A 197 6.34 -6.84 25.48
C GLY A 197 7.63 -7.35 26.13
N THR A 198 8.47 -6.43 26.62
CA THR A 198 9.68 -6.80 27.39
C THR A 198 9.33 -7.53 28.70
N ASP A 199 8.11 -7.33 29.17
CA ASP A 199 7.46 -8.02 30.31
C ASP A 199 6.86 -9.39 29.94
N GLY A 200 6.92 -9.81 28.67
CA GLY A 200 6.32 -11.04 28.16
C GLY A 200 4.81 -10.97 27.91
N PHE A 201 4.15 -9.83 28.18
CA PHE A 201 2.71 -9.65 27.98
C PHE A 201 2.36 -9.64 26.50
N TYR A 202 1.30 -10.34 26.11
CA TYR A 202 0.88 -10.46 24.70
C TYR A 202 0.41 -9.12 24.12
N GLN A 203 1.04 -8.64 23.05
CA GLN A 203 0.82 -7.30 22.47
C GLN A 203 0.01 -7.31 21.18
N ARG A 204 -0.40 -8.46 20.64
CA ARG A 204 -1.18 -8.48 19.38
C ARG A 204 -2.69 -8.28 19.57
N HIS A 205 -3.16 -8.21 20.81
CA HIS A 205 -4.57 -8.00 21.12
C HIS A 205 -5.13 -6.71 20.49
N GLY A 206 -6.39 -6.76 20.07
CA GLY A 206 -7.04 -5.62 19.43
C GLY A 206 -6.70 -5.52 17.94
N ILE A 207 -6.12 -4.40 17.51
CA ILE A 207 -5.90 -4.09 16.09
C ILE A 207 -5.08 -5.16 15.35
N PRO A 208 -3.93 -5.66 15.87
CA PRO A 208 -3.10 -6.60 15.11
C PRO A 208 -3.80 -7.91 14.76
N ASP A 209 -4.46 -8.55 15.73
CA ASP A 209 -5.18 -9.81 15.52
C ASP A 209 -6.62 -9.61 15.05
N GLY A 210 -7.19 -8.43 15.26
CA GLY A 210 -8.52 -8.08 14.79
C GLY A 210 -8.57 -7.72 13.31
N LEU A 211 -7.43 -7.31 12.74
CA LEU A 211 -7.26 -6.99 11.32
C LEU A 211 -6.12 -7.81 10.70
N PRO A 212 -6.25 -9.15 10.57
CA PRO A 212 -5.18 -9.99 10.05
C PRO A 212 -4.83 -9.67 8.59
N GLY A 213 -5.79 -9.17 7.81
CA GLY A 213 -5.58 -8.81 6.41
C GLY A 213 -5.03 -7.40 6.21
N GLU A 214 -5.10 -6.52 7.20
CA GLU A 214 -4.75 -5.10 7.04
C GLU A 214 -3.24 -4.86 7.08
N SER A 215 -2.74 -4.00 6.20
CA SER A 215 -1.34 -3.60 6.15
C SER A 215 -1.18 -2.24 5.45
N PRO A 216 -0.25 -1.37 5.89
CA PRO A 216 0.54 -1.47 7.13
C PRO A 216 -0.31 -1.29 8.40
N LYS A 217 0.25 -1.68 9.55
CA LYS A 217 -0.32 -1.42 10.89
C LYS A 217 0.75 -0.80 11.77
N ALA A 218 0.51 0.40 12.31
CA ALA A 218 1.36 1.03 13.32
C ALA A 218 0.55 1.24 14.59
N VAL A 219 0.86 0.46 15.62
CA VAL A 219 -0.01 0.31 16.80
C VAL A 219 0.75 0.51 18.10
N LYS A 220 0.02 0.94 19.13
CA LYS A 220 0.49 0.91 20.51
C LYS A 220 -0.60 0.33 21.39
N GLN A 221 -0.27 -0.78 22.03
CA GLN A 221 -1.09 -1.42 23.04
C GLN A 221 -0.83 -0.85 24.43
N GLY A 222 -1.82 -1.04 25.31
CA GLY A 222 -1.73 -0.71 26.71
C GLY A 222 -2.37 -1.79 27.57
N TRP A 223 -1.64 -2.28 28.56
CA TRP A 223 -2.22 -3.12 29.61
C TRP A 223 -1.81 -2.58 30.97
N MET A 224 -2.71 -2.67 31.94
CA MET A 224 -2.43 -2.29 33.33
C MET A 224 -3.41 -3.00 34.25
N CYS A 225 -2.92 -3.36 35.43
CA CYS A 225 -3.73 -3.83 36.53
C CYS A 225 -3.38 -3.11 37.82
N CYS A 226 -4.25 -3.12 38.82
CA CYS A 226 -5.70 -3.16 38.70
C CYS A 226 -6.20 -1.92 39.42
N GLN A 227 -5.77 -0.78 38.90
CA GLN A 227 -5.98 0.50 39.57
C GLN A 227 -7.48 0.79 39.61
N TYR A 228 -7.96 1.21 40.78
CA TYR A 228 -9.39 1.42 41.05
C TYR A 228 -10.28 0.18 40.84
N GLY A 229 -9.71 -1.03 40.99
CA GLY A 229 -10.45 -2.27 40.78
C GLY A 229 -10.67 -2.62 39.31
N LEU A 230 -9.99 -1.95 38.38
CA LEU A 230 -10.17 -2.15 36.94
C LEU A 230 -8.97 -2.82 36.30
N ARG A 231 -9.22 -3.80 35.44
CA ARG A 231 -8.23 -4.39 34.54
C ARG A 231 -8.32 -3.70 33.18
N THR A 232 -7.30 -2.95 32.80
CA THR A 232 -7.29 -2.13 31.58
C THR A 232 -6.56 -2.83 30.45
N ILE A 233 -7.18 -2.93 29.28
CA ILE A 233 -6.56 -3.39 28.02
C ILE A 233 -6.98 -2.45 26.89
N ASN A 234 -5.99 -1.92 26.18
CA ASN A 234 -6.15 -0.86 25.20
C ASN A 234 -5.42 -1.25 23.90
N THR A 235 -6.00 -0.91 22.77
CA THR A 235 -5.35 -0.99 21.45
C THR A 235 -5.59 0.32 20.71
N THR A 236 -4.54 0.93 20.18
CA THR A 236 -4.64 2.17 19.42
C THR A 236 -3.67 2.14 18.26
N GLY A 237 -3.98 2.83 17.17
CA GLY A 237 -3.01 2.96 16.10
C GLY A 237 -3.60 3.47 14.81
N VAL A 238 -2.73 3.46 13.79
CA VAL A 238 -3.06 3.81 12.42
C VAL A 238 -2.84 2.60 11.51
N VAL A 239 -3.78 2.37 10.58
CA VAL A 239 -3.80 1.19 9.72
C VAL A 239 -4.15 1.54 8.28
N GLY A 240 -3.79 0.63 7.38
CA GLY A 240 -4.00 0.75 5.95
C GLY A 240 -2.97 1.63 5.23
N PRO A 241 -3.01 1.66 3.89
CA PRO A 241 -2.15 2.49 3.06
C PRO A 241 -2.12 3.93 3.54
N GLU A 242 -0.93 4.53 3.50
CA GLU A 242 -0.69 5.91 3.94
C GLU A 242 -1.15 6.23 5.37
N ARG A 243 -1.37 5.17 6.18
CA ARG A 243 -1.86 5.27 7.56
C ARG A 243 -3.19 6.04 7.61
N ARG A 244 -4.09 5.75 6.66
CA ARG A 244 -5.38 6.42 6.46
C ARG A 244 -6.30 6.30 7.66
N PHE A 245 -6.44 5.11 8.22
CA PHE A 245 -7.44 4.85 9.24
C PHE A 245 -6.83 4.89 10.63
N ILE A 246 -7.52 5.55 11.56
CA ILE A 246 -7.19 5.54 12.98
C ILE A 246 -8.25 4.73 13.71
N ILE A 247 -7.80 3.78 14.52
CA ILE A 247 -8.66 2.97 15.37
C ILE A 247 -8.17 3.12 16.81
N VAL A 248 -9.10 3.44 17.72
CA VAL A 248 -8.82 3.55 19.14
C VAL A 248 -9.86 2.75 19.91
N VAL A 249 -9.39 1.81 20.71
CA VAL A 249 -10.20 1.06 21.66
C VAL A 249 -9.54 1.16 23.03
N PHE A 250 -10.21 1.84 23.95
CA PHE A 250 -9.88 1.80 25.37
C PHE A 250 -10.90 0.92 26.07
N ALA A 251 -10.45 -0.09 26.83
CA ALA A 251 -11.36 -1.00 27.48
C ALA A 251 -10.90 -1.40 28.89
N HIS A 252 -11.87 -1.75 29.72
CA HIS A 252 -11.59 -2.35 31.01
C HIS A 252 -12.69 -3.31 31.44
N ASP A 253 -12.29 -4.23 32.32
CA ASP A 253 -13.19 -5.09 33.08
C ASP A 253 -13.03 -4.79 34.58
N GLN A 254 -14.01 -5.22 35.38
CA GLN A 254 -13.80 -5.38 36.82
C GLN A 254 -12.68 -6.41 37.04
N ALA A 255 -11.69 -6.05 37.87
CA ALA A 255 -10.54 -6.91 38.15
C ALA A 255 -10.96 -8.21 38.85
N THR A 256 -11.98 -8.13 39.70
CA THR A 256 -12.69 -9.27 40.27
C THR A 256 -13.68 -9.81 39.23
N GLY A 257 -13.48 -11.05 38.78
CA GLY A 257 -14.42 -11.73 37.87
C GLY A 257 -14.01 -11.77 36.39
N SER A 258 -12.86 -11.19 36.03
CA SER A 258 -12.28 -11.30 34.69
C SER A 258 -10.82 -11.78 34.74
N THR A 259 -10.24 -12.10 33.58
CA THR A 259 -8.82 -12.38 33.39
C THR A 259 -8.26 -11.44 32.33
N TYR A 260 -6.94 -11.28 32.23
CA TYR A 260 -6.34 -10.54 31.11
C TYR A 260 -6.70 -11.14 29.76
N GLN A 261 -6.70 -12.47 29.66
CA GLN A 261 -7.09 -13.16 28.45
C GLN A 261 -8.52 -12.78 28.04
N HIS A 262 -9.47 -12.76 28.97
CA HIS A 262 -10.85 -12.36 28.69
C HIS A 262 -10.94 -10.93 28.15
N THR A 263 -10.28 -9.97 28.81
CA THR A 263 -10.30 -8.56 28.36
C THR A 263 -9.59 -8.41 27.01
N GLN A 264 -8.47 -9.10 26.78
CA GLN A 264 -7.75 -9.13 25.50
C GLN A 264 -8.62 -9.67 24.38
N GLU A 265 -9.31 -10.80 24.60
CA GLU A 265 -10.25 -11.37 23.64
C GLU A 265 -11.39 -10.42 23.34
N SER A 266 -11.99 -9.77 24.36
CA SER A 266 -13.04 -8.76 24.16
C SER A 266 -12.55 -7.60 23.29
N VAL A 267 -11.34 -7.09 23.55
CA VAL A 267 -10.74 -5.99 22.76
C VAL A 267 -10.44 -6.40 21.31
N THR A 268 -9.92 -7.60 21.09
CA THR A 268 -9.74 -8.14 19.72
C THR A 268 -11.07 -8.32 19.02
N ARG A 269 -12.09 -8.85 19.71
CA ARG A 269 -13.43 -9.03 19.15
C ARG A 269 -14.10 -7.73 18.80
N ILE A 270 -13.89 -6.64 19.55
CA ILE A 270 -14.40 -5.32 19.18
C ILE A 270 -13.94 -4.96 17.76
N VAL A 271 -12.64 -5.10 17.48
CA VAL A 271 -12.07 -4.80 16.16
C VAL A 271 -12.60 -5.77 15.09
N GLN A 272 -12.68 -7.08 15.39
CA GLN A 272 -13.22 -8.09 14.45
C GLN A 272 -14.70 -7.84 14.13
N ARG A 273 -15.48 -7.36 15.10
CA ARG A 273 -16.91 -7.05 14.90
C ARG A 273 -17.11 -5.76 14.12
N MET A 274 -16.24 -4.77 14.31
CA MET A 274 -16.21 -3.58 13.46
C MET A 274 -15.85 -3.95 12.02
N PHE A 275 -14.93 -4.91 11.83
CA PHE A 275 -14.37 -5.25 10.52
C PHE A 275 -14.34 -6.77 10.28
N PRO A 276 -15.49 -7.41 10.00
CA PRO A 276 -15.59 -8.87 9.88
C PRO A 276 -14.71 -9.49 8.78
N GLY A 277 -14.36 -8.72 7.73
CA GLY A 277 -13.45 -9.14 6.67
C GLY A 277 -11.97 -9.13 7.05
N GLY A 278 -11.62 -8.71 8.28
CA GLY A 278 -10.23 -8.62 8.74
C GLY A 278 -9.42 -7.48 8.11
N ARG A 279 -10.11 -6.53 7.46
CA ARG A 279 -9.60 -5.27 6.86
C ARG A 279 -10.63 -4.17 7.05
N VAL A 280 -10.18 -2.92 7.08
CA VAL A 280 -11.08 -1.76 7.02
C VAL A 280 -11.62 -1.64 5.59
N PRO A 281 -12.94 -1.73 5.37
CA PRO A 281 -13.54 -1.58 4.04
C PRO A 281 -13.22 -0.21 3.46
N ARG A 282 -12.87 -0.17 2.17
CA ARG A 282 -12.66 1.09 1.44
C ARG A 282 -13.68 1.19 0.30
N PRO A 283 -14.21 2.38 -0.02
CA PRO A 283 -15.22 2.48 -1.06
C PRO A 283 -14.63 2.13 -2.41
N ALA A 284 -15.25 1.17 -3.10
CA ALA A 284 -14.77 0.69 -4.39
C ALA A 284 -14.80 1.79 -5.47
N GLU A 285 -15.57 2.87 -5.27
CA GLU A 285 -15.52 4.05 -6.15
C GLU A 285 -14.19 4.79 -6.15
N HIS A 286 -13.29 4.50 -5.21
CA HIS A 286 -11.92 5.02 -5.15
C HIS A 286 -10.91 4.06 -5.78
N ASN A 287 -11.35 2.90 -6.28
CA ASN A 287 -10.44 2.00 -6.97
C ASN A 287 -10.13 2.56 -8.36
N PRO A 288 -8.88 2.47 -8.81
CA PRO A 288 -8.55 2.74 -10.18
C PRO A 288 -9.36 1.86 -11.14
N PHE A 289 -9.64 2.40 -12.30
CA PHE A 289 -10.35 1.70 -13.37
C PHE A 289 -9.65 1.95 -14.70
N GLY A 290 -9.93 1.12 -15.70
CA GLY A 290 -9.26 1.22 -16.98
C GLY A 290 -9.62 0.11 -17.95
N ALA A 291 -8.84 0.00 -19.01
CA ALA A 291 -8.92 -1.11 -19.95
C ALA A 291 -7.57 -1.46 -20.56
N VAL A 292 -7.41 -2.73 -20.95
CA VAL A 292 -6.42 -3.14 -21.95
C VAL A 292 -7.10 -3.08 -23.32
N ASP A 293 -6.69 -2.10 -24.14
CA ASP A 293 -7.26 -1.89 -25.47
C ASP A 293 -6.79 -2.97 -26.43
N ALA A 294 -5.47 -3.18 -26.51
CA ALA A 294 -4.86 -4.10 -27.45
C ALA A 294 -3.62 -4.78 -26.86
N VAL A 295 -3.41 -6.02 -27.27
CA VAL A 295 -2.14 -6.73 -27.13
C VAL A 295 -1.78 -7.26 -28.52
N ALA A 296 -0.64 -6.81 -29.05
CA ALA A 296 -0.09 -7.25 -30.31
C ALA A 296 1.15 -8.11 -30.04
N VAL A 297 1.25 -9.26 -30.68
CA VAL A 297 2.44 -10.12 -30.65
C VAL A 297 3.13 -10.01 -32.00
N ASP A 298 4.43 -9.74 -31.99
CA ASP A 298 5.33 -9.93 -33.12
C ASP A 298 5.93 -11.36 -33.00
N PRO A 299 5.37 -12.33 -33.74
CA PRO A 299 5.82 -13.73 -33.67
C PRO A 299 7.20 -13.93 -34.32
N THR A 300 7.71 -12.94 -35.06
CA THR A 300 9.01 -13.02 -35.74
C THR A 300 10.16 -12.51 -34.89
N ARG A 301 9.88 -11.59 -33.96
CA ARG A 301 10.86 -11.08 -32.98
C ARG A 301 10.66 -11.65 -31.58
N MET A 302 9.60 -12.42 -31.38
CA MET A 302 9.13 -12.88 -30.06
C MET A 302 9.00 -11.73 -29.08
N ARG A 303 8.30 -10.68 -29.51
CA ARG A 303 7.99 -9.52 -28.68
C ARG A 303 6.50 -9.27 -28.66
N PHE A 304 6.03 -8.63 -27.60
CA PHE A 304 4.66 -8.19 -27.53
C PHE A 304 4.61 -6.71 -27.17
N GLN A 305 3.51 -6.07 -27.56
CA GLN A 305 3.17 -4.69 -27.24
C GLN A 305 1.77 -4.68 -26.64
N VAL A 306 1.60 -3.94 -25.55
CA VAL A 306 0.32 -3.68 -24.92
C VAL A 306 0.02 -2.19 -25.01
N SER A 307 -1.25 -1.86 -25.20
CA SER A 307 -1.76 -0.52 -25.00
C SER A 307 -3.05 -0.56 -24.20
N GLY A 308 -3.28 0.48 -23.41
CA GLY A 308 -4.47 0.63 -22.61
C GLY A 308 -4.52 1.99 -21.93
N TRP A 309 -5.35 2.08 -20.91
CA TRP A 309 -5.46 3.26 -20.07
C TRP A 309 -5.87 2.89 -18.66
N ALA A 310 -5.53 3.76 -17.72
CA ALA A 310 -5.88 3.61 -16.32
C ALA A 310 -6.11 5.00 -15.69
N ILE A 311 -7.20 5.16 -14.97
CA ILE A 311 -7.58 6.37 -14.24
C ILE A 311 -7.78 5.99 -12.78
N ASP A 312 -7.31 6.83 -11.88
CA ASP A 312 -7.64 6.78 -10.46
C ASP A 312 -8.64 7.90 -10.13
N PRO A 313 -9.82 7.58 -9.57
CA PRO A 313 -10.80 8.55 -9.08
C PRO A 313 -10.23 9.64 -8.16
N ASP A 314 -9.12 9.35 -7.48
CA ASP A 314 -8.54 10.20 -6.45
C ASP A 314 -7.48 11.18 -6.96
N THR A 315 -7.10 11.11 -8.24
CA THR A 315 -6.10 12.01 -8.81
C THR A 315 -6.30 12.28 -10.30
N ALA A 316 -6.08 13.53 -10.70
CA ALA A 316 -6.00 13.90 -12.12
C ALA A 316 -4.64 13.57 -12.75
N ALA A 317 -3.62 13.25 -11.94
CA ALA A 317 -2.31 12.85 -12.43
C ALA A 317 -2.34 11.39 -12.94
N PRO A 318 -1.51 11.03 -13.94
CA PRO A 318 -1.38 9.65 -14.37
C PRO A 318 -0.88 8.77 -13.23
N ILE A 319 -1.54 7.63 -13.04
CA ILE A 319 -1.11 6.58 -12.12
C ILE A 319 -0.17 5.59 -12.79
N THR A 320 0.57 4.82 -12.00
CA THR A 320 1.41 3.75 -12.53
C THR A 320 0.54 2.63 -13.08
N ALA A 321 0.88 2.11 -14.25
CA ALA A 321 0.31 0.89 -14.80
C ALA A 321 1.31 -0.25 -14.69
N HIS A 322 0.85 -1.40 -14.20
CA HIS A 322 1.58 -2.65 -14.33
C HIS A 322 0.94 -3.51 -15.41
N MET A 323 1.68 -4.47 -15.94
CA MET A 323 1.14 -5.52 -16.78
C MET A 323 1.55 -6.88 -16.24
N SER A 324 0.88 -7.95 -16.65
CA SER A 324 1.39 -9.31 -16.47
C SER A 324 1.32 -10.16 -17.73
N VAL A 325 2.20 -11.15 -17.81
CA VAL A 325 2.15 -12.23 -18.81
C VAL A 325 2.22 -13.55 -18.06
N GLY A 326 1.18 -14.38 -18.13
CA GLY A 326 1.19 -15.69 -17.44
C GLY A 326 1.34 -15.61 -15.92
N GLY A 327 0.86 -14.51 -15.30
CA GLY A 327 1.00 -14.24 -13.86
C GLY A 327 2.23 -13.41 -13.48
N MET A 328 3.16 -13.19 -14.40
CA MET A 328 4.41 -12.47 -14.17
C MET A 328 4.24 -10.97 -14.34
N ARG A 329 4.50 -10.13 -13.33
CA ARG A 329 4.20 -8.68 -13.36
C ARG A 329 5.40 -7.81 -13.80
N PHE A 330 5.12 -6.80 -14.63
CA PHE A 330 6.05 -5.78 -15.13
C PHE A 330 5.52 -4.39 -14.79
N ASN A 331 6.40 -3.46 -14.45
CA ASN A 331 6.06 -2.06 -14.27
C ASN A 331 6.20 -1.31 -15.60
N LEU A 332 5.10 -0.72 -16.09
CA LEU A 332 5.10 0.12 -17.31
C LEU A 332 5.39 1.59 -17.03
N GLY A 333 5.44 1.99 -15.75
CA GLY A 333 5.52 3.38 -15.32
C GLY A 333 4.17 4.10 -15.35
N PRO A 334 4.18 5.44 -15.21
CA PRO A 334 2.97 6.24 -15.25
C PRO A 334 2.26 6.13 -16.61
N ALA A 335 0.93 5.94 -16.56
CA ALA A 335 0.05 5.94 -17.73
C ALA A 335 -0.14 7.36 -18.29
N ALA A 336 0.94 8.05 -18.65
CA ALA A 336 0.92 9.46 -19.03
C ALA A 336 0.59 9.73 -20.52
N GLY A 337 0.28 8.70 -21.30
CA GLY A 337 -0.04 8.80 -22.72
C GLY A 337 -1.36 9.54 -22.97
N SER A 338 -1.41 10.32 -24.05
CA SER A 338 -2.59 11.14 -24.37
C SER A 338 -3.76 10.28 -24.89
N ARG A 339 -4.93 10.47 -24.28
CA ARG A 339 -6.20 9.80 -24.51
C ARG A 339 -7.37 10.81 -24.48
N PRO A 340 -7.44 11.72 -25.48
CA PRO A 340 -8.48 12.75 -25.53
C PRO A 340 -9.89 12.15 -25.65
N ASP A 341 -10.01 10.90 -26.12
CA ASP A 341 -11.26 10.14 -26.17
C ASP A 341 -11.85 9.84 -24.79
N LEU A 342 -11.04 9.82 -23.72
CA LEU A 342 -11.50 9.59 -22.34
C LEU A 342 -12.08 10.86 -21.71
N VAL A 343 -11.62 12.05 -22.15
CA VAL A 343 -12.04 13.35 -21.60
C VAL A 343 -13.54 13.57 -21.76
N ARG A 344 -14.18 12.98 -22.78
CA ARG A 344 -15.64 13.07 -22.97
C ARG A 344 -16.44 12.37 -21.87
N PHE A 345 -15.85 11.39 -21.19
CA PHE A 345 -16.50 10.61 -20.13
C PHE A 345 -16.00 11.00 -18.74
N TRP A 346 -14.71 11.33 -18.62
CA TRP A 346 -14.07 11.76 -17.37
C TRP A 346 -13.30 13.07 -17.56
N PRO A 347 -14.00 14.22 -17.72
CA PRO A 347 -13.34 15.50 -17.99
C PRO A 347 -12.36 15.93 -16.89
N TRP A 348 -12.65 15.56 -15.64
CA TRP A 348 -11.85 15.91 -14.46
C TRP A 348 -10.47 15.24 -14.46
N ALA A 349 -10.32 14.08 -15.12
CA ALA A 349 -9.07 13.34 -15.16
C ALA A 349 -8.07 13.96 -16.16
N GLY A 350 -8.57 14.66 -17.18
CA GLY A 350 -7.75 15.11 -18.31
C GLY A 350 -7.35 13.96 -19.25
N PRO A 351 -6.50 14.22 -20.25
CA PRO A 351 -6.22 13.25 -21.32
C PRO A 351 -5.06 12.29 -20.99
N ASN A 352 -4.22 12.56 -20.00
CA ASN A 352 -2.93 11.86 -19.85
C ASN A 352 -3.07 10.61 -18.99
N HIS A 353 -3.78 9.60 -19.50
CA HIS A 353 -4.12 8.36 -18.78
C HIS A 353 -3.87 7.07 -19.59
N GLY A 354 -3.22 7.18 -20.76
CA GLY A 354 -2.85 6.05 -21.60
C GLY A 354 -1.53 5.40 -21.19
N PHE A 355 -1.46 4.07 -21.22
CA PHE A 355 -0.20 3.34 -21.11
C PHE A 355 0.09 2.57 -22.40
N THR A 356 1.37 2.47 -22.71
CA THR A 356 1.91 1.59 -23.75
C THR A 356 3.17 0.94 -23.21
N GLY A 357 3.39 -0.33 -23.54
CA GLY A 357 4.59 -1.02 -23.13
C GLY A 357 4.73 -2.35 -23.82
N GLY A 358 5.76 -3.10 -23.48
CA GLY A 358 6.01 -4.39 -24.10
C GLY A 358 7.32 -4.99 -23.65
N GLY A 359 7.57 -6.21 -24.11
CA GLY A 359 8.77 -6.95 -23.73
C GLY A 359 8.99 -8.18 -24.61
N PRO A 360 10.03 -8.97 -24.31
CA PRO A 360 10.17 -10.32 -24.83
C PRO A 360 8.96 -11.17 -24.45
N MET A 361 8.47 -11.93 -25.41
CA MET A 361 7.28 -12.76 -25.31
C MET A 361 7.69 -14.23 -25.21
N PRO A 362 7.43 -14.94 -24.09
CA PRO A 362 7.63 -16.38 -24.03
C PRO A 362 6.72 -17.09 -25.04
N GLY A 363 7.23 -18.18 -25.63
CA GLY A 363 6.42 -19.02 -26.52
C GLY A 363 5.25 -19.66 -25.79
N GLY A 364 4.11 -19.83 -26.47
CA GLY A 364 2.91 -20.47 -25.93
C GLY A 364 1.70 -19.54 -25.82
N THR A 365 0.69 -19.99 -25.07
CA THR A 365 -0.57 -19.28 -24.89
C THR A 365 -0.61 -18.64 -23.51
N TRP A 366 -0.83 -17.33 -23.46
CA TRP A 366 -0.71 -16.54 -22.24
C TRP A 366 -1.84 -15.53 -22.11
N ASP A 367 -2.27 -15.28 -20.87
CA ASP A 367 -3.03 -14.08 -20.54
C ASP A 367 -2.06 -12.92 -20.34
N VAL A 368 -2.30 -11.85 -21.08
CA VAL A 368 -1.63 -10.57 -20.93
C VAL A 368 -2.61 -9.60 -20.29
N CYS A 369 -2.36 -9.23 -19.04
CA CYS A 369 -3.27 -8.44 -18.23
C CYS A 369 -2.68 -7.09 -17.85
N GLY A 370 -3.50 -6.05 -17.77
CA GLY A 370 -3.13 -4.74 -17.24
C GLY A 370 -3.62 -4.58 -15.81
N PHE A 371 -2.86 -3.87 -14.98
CA PHE A 371 -3.21 -3.52 -13.61
C PHE A 371 -2.97 -2.03 -13.39
N ALA A 372 -3.91 -1.37 -12.73
CA ALA A 372 -3.79 0.01 -12.33
C ALA A 372 -3.28 0.07 -10.89
N ILE A 373 -2.22 0.84 -10.64
CA ILE A 373 -1.65 0.98 -9.31
C ILE A 373 -2.33 2.16 -8.63
N ASN A 374 -3.04 1.84 -7.56
CA ASN A 374 -3.85 2.80 -6.82
C ASN A 374 -2.97 3.86 -6.15
N ALA A 375 -3.27 5.13 -6.43
CA ALA A 375 -2.65 6.30 -5.85
C ALA A 375 -3.53 6.93 -4.76
N GLY A 376 -4.71 6.35 -4.50
CA GLY A 376 -5.72 6.89 -3.60
C GLY A 376 -6.22 5.96 -2.49
N PRO A 377 -7.30 6.37 -1.81
CA PRO A 377 -8.00 5.60 -0.79
C PRO A 377 -8.51 4.20 -1.18
N GLY A 378 -8.53 3.82 -2.45
CA GLY A 378 -9.03 2.52 -2.92
C GLY A 378 -8.38 1.26 -2.29
N GLU A 379 -9.00 0.11 -2.55
CA GLU A 379 -8.45 -1.21 -2.30
C GLU A 379 -7.66 -1.76 -3.50
N GLY A 380 -6.36 -1.95 -3.30
CA GLY A 380 -5.51 -2.81 -4.14
C GLY A 380 -5.14 -2.23 -5.50
N ASP A 381 -4.51 -3.08 -6.31
CA ASP A 381 -4.08 -2.79 -7.68
C ASP A 381 -4.98 -3.53 -8.68
N PRO A 382 -6.16 -2.98 -9.03
CA PRO A 382 -7.16 -3.72 -9.79
C PRO A 382 -6.64 -4.10 -11.17
N GLN A 383 -7.03 -5.30 -11.62
CA GLN A 383 -6.83 -5.74 -12.99
C GLN A 383 -7.81 -4.97 -13.90
N VAL A 384 -7.28 -4.14 -14.79
CA VAL A 384 -8.09 -3.30 -15.70
C VAL A 384 -8.48 -4.02 -16.99
N GLY A 385 -7.87 -5.16 -17.29
CA GLY A 385 -8.28 -6.02 -18.41
C GLY A 385 -7.26 -7.09 -18.72
N CYS A 386 -7.67 -8.10 -19.49
CA CYS A 386 -6.79 -9.14 -20.02
C CYS A 386 -7.10 -9.44 -21.47
N LYS A 387 -6.06 -9.79 -22.22
CA LYS A 387 -6.17 -10.38 -23.56
C LYS A 387 -5.37 -11.67 -23.58
N ARG A 388 -5.98 -12.74 -24.06
CA ARG A 388 -5.29 -14.00 -24.33
C ARG A 388 -4.59 -13.91 -25.68
N VAL A 389 -3.31 -14.24 -25.71
CA VAL A 389 -2.49 -14.24 -26.92
C VAL A 389 -1.73 -15.56 -27.05
N THR A 390 -1.36 -15.90 -28.28
CA THR A 390 -0.55 -17.09 -28.57
C THR A 390 0.68 -16.65 -29.37
N ALA A 391 1.85 -17.11 -28.94
CA ALA A 391 3.12 -16.92 -29.62
C ALA A 391 3.70 -18.30 -30.01
N PRO A 392 4.44 -18.39 -31.14
CA PRO A 392 5.12 -19.63 -31.49
C PRO A 392 6.19 -19.99 -30.43
N GLN A 393 6.56 -21.26 -30.35
CA GLN A 393 7.68 -21.69 -29.50
C GLN A 393 8.99 -21.41 -30.25
N ARG A 394 9.79 -20.46 -29.75
CA ARG A 394 11.06 -19.98 -30.33
C ARG A 394 11.94 -19.39 -29.22
N PRO A 395 13.26 -19.26 -29.44
CA PRO A 395 14.13 -18.48 -28.58
C PRO A 395 13.64 -17.03 -28.43
N PHE A 396 13.63 -16.51 -27.21
CA PHE A 396 13.32 -15.11 -26.91
C PHE A 396 14.36 -14.53 -25.96
N GLY A 397 14.49 -13.20 -25.94
CA GLY A 397 15.53 -12.55 -25.16
C GLY A 397 15.73 -11.11 -25.55
N SER A 398 16.92 -10.59 -25.26
CA SER A 398 17.28 -9.22 -25.61
C SER A 398 18.76 -9.05 -25.88
N LEU A 399 19.06 -8.19 -26.85
CA LEU A 399 20.38 -7.58 -27.02
C LEU A 399 20.44 -6.29 -26.19
N ASP A 400 21.03 -6.37 -25.00
CA ASP A 400 21.07 -5.28 -24.03
C ASP A 400 22.04 -4.17 -24.50
N GLY A 401 23.21 -4.55 -25.01
CA GLY A 401 24.17 -3.57 -25.49
C GLY A 401 25.23 -4.09 -26.45
N ILE A 402 25.78 -3.13 -27.19
CA ILE A 402 26.94 -3.28 -28.05
C ILE A 402 27.85 -2.09 -27.78
N THR A 403 29.13 -2.32 -27.54
CA THR A 403 30.12 -1.26 -27.35
C THR A 403 31.33 -1.54 -28.24
N PRO A 404 31.74 -0.58 -29.10
CA PRO A 404 32.99 -0.70 -29.84
C PRO A 404 34.17 -0.83 -28.87
N VAL A 405 35.09 -1.73 -29.19
CA VAL A 405 36.36 -1.89 -28.49
C VAL A 405 37.50 -1.93 -29.52
N ALA A 406 38.74 -1.79 -29.08
CA ALA A 406 39.88 -1.91 -29.99
C ALA A 406 39.86 -3.27 -30.71
N GLY A 407 39.78 -3.25 -32.05
CA GLY A 407 39.76 -4.45 -32.87
C GLY A 407 38.42 -5.22 -32.89
N GLY A 408 37.33 -4.66 -32.37
CA GLY A 408 36.03 -5.33 -32.46
C GLY A 408 34.88 -4.69 -31.68
N VAL A 409 33.93 -5.54 -31.25
CA VAL A 409 32.77 -5.13 -30.45
C VAL A 409 32.59 -6.04 -29.25
N ARG A 410 32.24 -5.47 -28.09
CA ARG A 410 31.67 -6.19 -26.96
C ARG A 410 30.16 -6.22 -27.09
N VAL A 411 29.56 -7.41 -27.03
CA VAL A 411 28.11 -7.61 -27.09
C VAL A 411 27.65 -8.35 -25.85
N TRP A 412 26.54 -7.90 -25.25
CA TRP A 412 25.94 -8.58 -24.12
C TRP A 412 24.41 -8.51 -24.15
N GLY A 413 23.80 -9.51 -23.54
CA GLY A 413 22.36 -9.70 -23.53
C GLY A 413 22.00 -11.02 -22.88
N TRP A 414 20.81 -11.52 -23.22
CA TRP A 414 20.37 -12.83 -22.76
C TRP A 414 19.43 -13.49 -23.77
N VAL A 415 19.37 -14.82 -23.72
CA VAL A 415 18.48 -15.64 -24.55
C VAL A 415 18.04 -16.88 -23.80
N THR A 416 16.77 -17.23 -23.94
CA THR A 416 16.22 -18.49 -23.43
C THR A 416 15.14 -19.01 -24.39
N GLU A 417 14.83 -20.29 -24.29
CA GLU A 417 13.73 -20.95 -24.97
C GLU A 417 12.72 -21.49 -23.94
N SER A 418 11.43 -21.30 -24.17
CA SER A 418 10.39 -21.77 -23.24
C SER A 418 10.32 -23.30 -23.16
N GLU A 419 10.73 -24.01 -24.21
CA GLU A 419 10.72 -25.48 -24.25
C GLU A 419 11.90 -26.16 -23.57
N LEU A 420 12.94 -25.41 -23.20
CA LEU A 420 14.17 -25.96 -22.60
C LEU A 420 14.10 -26.11 -21.06
N ALA A 421 12.96 -25.77 -20.43
CA ALA A 421 12.71 -25.96 -18.99
C ALA A 421 13.86 -25.48 -18.08
N GLY A 422 14.50 -24.38 -18.47
CA GLY A 422 15.58 -23.71 -17.73
C GLY A 422 17.01 -24.12 -18.08
N GLY A 423 17.19 -24.94 -19.11
CA GLY A 423 18.49 -25.09 -19.76
C GLY A 423 18.90 -23.82 -20.52
N PRO A 424 20.21 -23.53 -20.67
CA PRO A 424 20.69 -22.37 -21.41
C PRO A 424 20.36 -22.49 -22.91
N SER A 425 20.29 -21.38 -23.62
CA SER A 425 20.16 -21.35 -25.09
C SER A 425 21.43 -20.81 -25.76
N PRO A 426 21.78 -21.25 -26.99
CA PRO A 426 22.88 -20.66 -27.74
C PRO A 426 22.46 -19.37 -28.44
N ALA A 427 23.46 -18.55 -28.77
CA ALA A 427 23.28 -17.36 -29.59
C ALA A 427 24.35 -17.24 -30.69
N HIS A 428 23.97 -16.60 -31.79
CA HIS A 428 24.88 -16.21 -32.87
C HIS A 428 24.89 -14.70 -33.05
N LEU A 429 26.09 -14.15 -33.26
CA LEU A 429 26.29 -12.77 -33.68
C LEU A 429 26.35 -12.71 -35.21
N TYR A 430 25.70 -11.73 -35.82
CA TYR A 430 25.80 -11.43 -37.24
C TYR A 430 26.39 -10.05 -37.42
N VAL A 431 27.47 -9.94 -38.19
CA VAL A 431 28.11 -8.68 -38.58
C VAL A 431 28.01 -8.56 -40.09
N ASP A 432 27.23 -7.59 -40.56
CA ASP A 432 26.89 -7.41 -41.99
C ASP A 432 26.43 -8.73 -42.67
N GLY A 433 25.65 -9.52 -41.93
CA GLY A 433 25.14 -10.82 -42.38
C GLY A 433 26.08 -12.01 -42.20
N ARG A 434 27.35 -11.80 -41.82
CA ARG A 434 28.29 -12.88 -41.49
C ARG A 434 28.08 -13.37 -40.05
N ALA A 435 27.81 -14.66 -39.89
CA ALA A 435 27.57 -15.28 -38.59
C ALA A 435 28.87 -15.61 -37.82
N TYR A 436 28.81 -15.45 -36.51
CA TYR A 436 29.82 -15.84 -35.53
C TYR A 436 29.13 -16.52 -34.34
N ASP A 437 29.71 -17.61 -33.86
CA ASP A 437 29.18 -18.34 -32.71
C ASP A 437 29.51 -17.60 -31.40
N LEU A 438 28.49 -17.25 -30.61
CA LEU A 438 28.67 -16.72 -29.25
C LEU A 438 28.71 -17.83 -28.20
N GLY A 439 28.32 -19.05 -28.58
CA GLY A 439 28.17 -20.21 -27.73
C GLY A 439 26.90 -20.18 -26.87
N TRP A 440 26.89 -21.03 -25.85
CA TRP A 440 25.81 -21.10 -24.87
C TRP A 440 25.79 -19.88 -23.97
N ALA A 441 24.61 -19.29 -23.78
CA ALA A 441 24.40 -18.18 -22.87
C ALA A 441 24.36 -18.69 -21.43
N LEU A 442 25.50 -18.62 -20.73
CA LEU A 442 25.69 -19.17 -19.37
C LEU A 442 25.90 -18.11 -18.30
N VAL A 443 26.01 -16.84 -18.68
CA VAL A 443 26.27 -15.74 -17.75
C VAL A 443 25.04 -15.57 -16.85
N ASN A 444 25.26 -15.55 -15.53
CA ASN A 444 24.18 -15.37 -14.59
C ASN A 444 23.60 -13.95 -14.66
N ARG A 445 22.27 -13.86 -14.70
CA ARG A 445 21.46 -12.64 -14.81
C ARG A 445 20.42 -12.59 -13.69
N PRO A 446 20.82 -12.24 -12.45
CA PRO A 446 19.90 -12.17 -11.31
C PRO A 446 18.73 -11.19 -11.52
N ASP A 447 18.93 -10.18 -12.37
CA ASP A 447 17.89 -9.23 -12.78
C ASP A 447 16.70 -9.90 -13.48
N LEU A 448 16.91 -11.07 -14.11
CA LEU A 448 15.83 -11.84 -14.73
C LEU A 448 15.02 -12.64 -13.70
N ALA A 449 15.45 -12.79 -12.45
CA ALA A 449 14.77 -13.65 -11.47
C ALA A 449 13.30 -13.26 -11.26
N TRP A 450 13.00 -11.96 -11.30
CA TRP A 450 11.64 -11.45 -11.13
C TRP A 450 10.72 -11.75 -12.32
N THR A 451 11.27 -11.80 -13.53
CA THR A 451 10.50 -11.73 -14.79
C THR A 451 10.65 -12.96 -15.69
N TYR A 452 11.72 -13.73 -15.54
CA TYR A 452 11.95 -14.96 -16.29
C TYR A 452 12.56 -16.06 -15.39
N GLY A 453 12.57 -15.85 -14.06
CA GLY A 453 13.21 -16.77 -13.11
C GLY A 453 12.64 -18.18 -13.08
N ALA A 454 11.43 -18.41 -13.62
CA ALA A 454 10.86 -19.75 -13.82
C ALA A 454 11.72 -20.62 -14.76
N TRP A 455 12.51 -20.00 -15.64
CA TRP A 455 13.49 -20.66 -16.49
C TRP A 455 14.91 -20.58 -15.91
N GLY A 456 15.12 -20.08 -14.70
CA GLY A 456 16.44 -19.83 -14.14
C GLY A 456 17.08 -18.52 -14.65
N THR A 457 18.27 -18.21 -14.15
CA THR A 457 18.94 -16.91 -14.40
C THR A 457 20.23 -17.04 -15.22
N ALA A 458 20.69 -18.25 -15.52
CA ALA A 458 21.93 -18.49 -16.25
C ALA A 458 21.70 -18.48 -17.78
N HIS A 459 21.29 -17.32 -18.30
CA HIS A 459 20.86 -17.13 -19.70
C HIS A 459 21.57 -15.99 -20.42
N GLY A 460 22.59 -15.40 -19.79
CA GLY A 460 23.31 -14.25 -20.33
C GLY A 460 24.43 -14.64 -21.28
N PHE A 461 24.69 -13.78 -22.26
CA PHE A 461 25.93 -13.78 -23.04
C PHE A 461 26.65 -12.45 -22.84
N ASP A 462 27.99 -12.49 -22.83
CA ASP A 462 28.86 -11.32 -22.81
C ASP A 462 30.18 -11.73 -23.46
N LYS A 463 30.44 -11.20 -24.67
CA LYS A 463 31.56 -11.62 -25.51
C LYS A 463 32.16 -10.44 -26.26
N VAL A 464 33.47 -10.50 -26.49
CA VAL A 464 34.18 -9.61 -27.41
C VAL A 464 34.41 -10.37 -28.72
N MET A 465 33.96 -9.79 -29.83
CA MET A 465 34.06 -10.39 -31.16
C MET A 465 34.91 -9.51 -32.07
N PRO A 466 35.85 -10.10 -32.83
CA PRO A 466 36.69 -9.35 -33.74
C PRO A 466 35.85 -8.81 -34.90
N VAL A 467 35.91 -7.50 -35.11
CA VAL A 467 35.23 -6.78 -36.20
C VAL A 467 36.19 -5.74 -36.73
N ALA A 468 36.28 -5.60 -38.05
CA ALA A 468 37.15 -4.62 -38.68
C ALA A 468 36.72 -3.19 -38.33
N ALA A 469 37.63 -2.24 -38.47
CA ALA A 469 37.29 -0.82 -38.35
C ALA A 469 36.29 -0.42 -39.46
N GLY A 470 35.28 0.36 -39.11
CA GLY A 470 34.21 0.74 -40.03
C GLY A 470 32.82 0.76 -39.41
N THR A 471 31.82 1.07 -40.24
CA THR A 471 30.42 1.04 -39.84
C THR A 471 29.83 -0.32 -40.17
N HIS A 472 29.27 -1.00 -39.17
CA HIS A 472 28.75 -2.36 -39.28
C HIS A 472 27.35 -2.47 -38.71
N GLN A 473 26.49 -3.29 -39.33
CA GLN A 473 25.26 -3.76 -38.72
C GLN A 473 25.57 -5.00 -37.88
N VAL A 474 25.28 -4.92 -36.58
CA VAL A 474 25.53 -5.99 -35.62
C VAL A 474 24.21 -6.46 -35.05
N CYS A 475 23.88 -7.73 -35.31
CA CYS A 475 22.64 -8.39 -34.89
C CYS A 475 22.93 -9.62 -34.04
N VAL A 476 22.08 -9.93 -33.07
CA VAL A 476 22.15 -11.20 -32.33
C VAL A 476 20.90 -12.02 -32.58
N ARG A 477 21.07 -13.31 -32.83
CA ARG A 477 19.97 -14.27 -32.93
C ARG A 477 20.12 -15.37 -31.89
N GLY A 478 19.00 -15.75 -31.27
CA GLY A 478 18.90 -16.97 -30.47
C GLY A 478 18.70 -18.18 -31.38
N VAL A 479 19.36 -19.28 -31.04
CA VAL A 479 19.34 -20.50 -31.85
C VAL A 479 18.28 -21.46 -31.32
N ASP A 480 17.35 -21.85 -32.19
CA ASP A 480 16.29 -22.84 -31.89
C ASP A 480 16.87 -24.25 -31.97
N LEU A 481 16.77 -25.01 -30.88
CA LEU A 481 17.36 -26.36 -30.80
C LEU A 481 16.40 -27.48 -31.22
N ARG A 482 15.11 -27.18 -31.46
CA ARG A 482 14.06 -28.17 -31.76
C ARG A 482 13.42 -28.04 -33.15
N THR A 483 13.84 -27.07 -33.96
CA THR A 483 13.66 -26.98 -35.44
C THR A 483 12.25 -26.76 -35.99
N VAL A 484 11.21 -26.55 -35.17
CA VAL A 484 9.83 -26.42 -35.69
C VAL A 484 9.55 -25.03 -36.27
N VAL A 485 10.28 -23.98 -35.83
CA VAL A 485 10.00 -22.61 -36.26
C VAL A 485 11.26 -21.79 -36.58
N GLY A 486 12.42 -22.11 -36.00
CA GLY A 486 13.75 -21.57 -36.37
C GLY A 486 14.23 -20.40 -35.50
N ASP A 487 15.50 -19.99 -35.70
CA ASP A 487 16.18 -18.91 -34.96
C ASP A 487 15.38 -17.60 -34.91
N ASN A 488 15.59 -16.82 -33.84
CA ASN A 488 14.91 -15.54 -33.60
C ASN A 488 15.90 -14.39 -33.40
N GLU A 489 15.61 -13.22 -33.95
CA GLU A 489 16.42 -12.01 -33.76
C GLU A 489 16.12 -11.33 -32.42
N LEU A 490 17.13 -11.24 -31.56
CA LEU A 490 17.05 -10.62 -30.24
C LEU A 490 17.25 -9.11 -30.28
N GLY A 491 17.93 -8.63 -31.32
CA GLY A 491 18.11 -7.23 -31.64
C GLY A 491 19.23 -6.97 -32.65
N CYS A 492 19.20 -5.79 -33.25
CA CYS A 492 20.20 -5.29 -34.19
C CYS A 492 20.53 -3.82 -33.89
N ARG A 493 21.80 -3.43 -34.03
CA ARG A 493 22.23 -2.02 -33.99
C ARG A 493 23.34 -1.78 -35.00
N THR A 494 23.38 -0.57 -35.56
CA THR A 494 24.52 -0.09 -36.34
C THR A 494 25.57 0.47 -35.39
N VAL A 495 26.83 0.08 -35.57
CA VAL A 495 27.94 0.42 -34.69
C VAL A 495 29.14 0.85 -35.53
N VAL A 496 29.88 1.87 -35.07
CA VAL A 496 31.14 2.30 -35.67
C VAL A 496 32.30 1.76 -34.84
N VAL A 497 33.10 0.88 -35.44
CA VAL A 497 34.29 0.30 -34.83
C VAL A 497 35.50 1.21 -35.15
N PRO A 498 36.24 1.66 -34.13
CA PRO A 498 37.33 2.63 -34.27
C PRO A 498 38.58 2.09 -34.97
#